data_AF-A0A933ZY50-F1
#
_entry.id   AF-A0A933ZY50-F1
#
_cell.length_a   1.000
_cell.length_b   1.000
_cell.length_c   1.000
_cell.angle_alpha   90.00
_cell.angle_beta   90.00
_cell.angle_gamma   90.00
#
_symmetry.space_group_name_H-M   'P 1'
#
loop_
_entity.id
_entity.type
_entity.pdbx_description
1 polymer ?
#
loop_
_entity_poly.entity_id
_entity_poly.type
_entity_poly.pdbx_seq_one_letter_code
_entity_poly.pdbx_strand_id
1 'polypeptide(L)' 'MVTDKSRSQGDIDRLRREHRALDEQIIALESRRFLSSTEETEIKRLKRLKLHKKDEIAALSTARD' A
#
# COMPACT_ATOMS: atom_id res chain seq x y z
N MET A 1 -21.76 -22.03 2.25
CA MET A 1 -21.44 -20.97 3.22
C MET A 1 -19.99 -20.57 2.97
N VAL A 2 -19.73 -19.58 2.10
CA VAL A 2 -18.37 -19.06 1.90
C VAL A 2 -18.01 -18.27 3.16
N THR A 3 -17.08 -18.82 3.93
CA THR A 3 -16.70 -18.33 5.24
C THR A 3 -16.13 -16.92 5.14
N ASP A 4 -16.61 -16.03 6.00
CA ASP A 4 -16.19 -14.63 6.17
C ASP A 4 -14.65 -14.49 6.20
N LYS A 5 -13.98 -15.48 6.79
CA LYS A 5 -12.52 -15.63 6.87
C LYS A 5 -11.81 -15.62 5.50
N SER A 6 -12.42 -16.16 4.44
CA SER A 6 -11.84 -16.19 3.10
C SER A 6 -11.92 -14.83 2.40
N ARG A 7 -12.92 -13.99 2.73
CA ARG A 7 -13.02 -12.62 2.21
C ARG A 7 -11.94 -11.74 2.82
N SER A 8 -11.79 -11.75 4.14
CA SER A 8 -10.77 -10.94 4.84
C SER A 8 -9.34 -11.33 4.44
N GLN A 9 -9.08 -12.61 4.17
CA GLN A 9 -7.77 -13.04 3.66
C GLN A 9 -7.52 -12.52 2.23
N GLY A 10 -8.53 -12.57 1.36
CA GLY A 10 -8.44 -12.01 0.01
C GLY A 10 -8.22 -10.49 0.00
N ASP A 11 -8.85 -9.78 0.93
CA ASP A 11 -8.67 -8.33 1.11
C ASP A 11 -7.26 -8.00 1.61
N ILE A 12 -6.72 -8.73 2.58
CA ILE A 12 -5.34 -8.57 3.04
C ILE A 12 -4.34 -8.81 1.89
N ASP A 13 -4.55 -9.85 1.09
CA ASP A 13 -3.64 -10.16 -0.02
C ASP A 13 -3.72 -9.10 -1.13
N ARG A 14 -4.91 -8.55 -1.38
CA ARG A 14 -5.09 -7.40 -2.28
C ARG A 14 -4.36 -6.17 -1.75
N LEU A 15 -4.55 -5.81 -0.49
CA LEU A 15 -3.91 -4.65 0.13
C LEU A 15 -2.38 -4.78 0.15
N ARG A 16 -1.85 -5.99 0.36
CA ARG A 16 -0.41 -6.27 0.27
C ARG A 16 0.15 -6.04 -1.14
N ARG A 17 -0.59 -6.46 -2.19
CA ARG A 17 -0.22 -6.19 -3.58
C ARG A 17 -0.23 -4.69 -3.89
N GLU A 18 -1.28 -3.99 -3.47
CA GLU A 18 -1.38 -2.53 -3.64
C GLU A 18 -0.24 -1.81 -2.89
N HIS A 19 0.03 -2.19 -1.65
CA HIS A 19 1.15 -1.64 -0.87
C HIS A 19 2.51 -1.86 -1.53
N ARG A 20 2.75 -3.05 -2.10
CA ARG A 20 4.00 -3.36 -2.83
C ARG A 20 4.11 -2.53 -4.12
N ALA A 21 3.04 -2.42 -4.90
CA ALA A 21 3.03 -1.63 -6.12
C ALA A 21 3.27 -0.14 -5.86
N LEU A 22 2.78 0.40 -4.74
CA LEU A 22 3.08 1.78 -4.31
C LEU A 22 4.56 1.95 -3.96
N ASP A 23 5.17 0.93 -3.33
CA ASP A 23 6.59 0.96 -3.00
C ASP A 23 7.48 0.95 -4.24
N GLU A 24 7.17 0.09 -5.21
CA GLU A 24 7.88 0.02 -6.49
C GLU A 24 7.80 1.35 -7.25
N GLN A 25 6.65 2.02 -7.23
CA GLN A 25 6.49 3.36 -7.83
C GLN A 25 7.32 4.43 -7.11
N ILE A 26 7.38 4.40 -5.78
CA ILE A 26 8.22 5.31 -4.99
C ILE A 26 9.70 5.10 -5.35
N ILE A 27 10.16 3.84 -5.34
CA ILE A 27 11.55 3.49 -5.67
C ILE A 27 11.91 3.94 -7.08
N ALA A 28 11.03 3.72 -8.06
CA ALA A 28 11.27 4.13 -9.44
C ALA A 28 11.37 5.66 -9.59
N LEU A 29 10.58 6.43 -8.83
CA LEU A 29 10.69 7.89 -8.82
C LEU A 29 11.97 8.33 -8.09
N GLU A 30 12.25 7.80 -6.90
CA GLU A 30 13.43 8.16 -6.09
C GLU A 30 14.76 7.73 -6.72
N SER A 31 14.76 6.75 -7.62
CA SER A 31 15.94 6.36 -8.39
C SER A 31 16.40 7.41 -9.42
N ARG A 32 15.58 8.42 -9.70
CA ARG A 32 15.92 9.49 -10.65
C ARG A 32 16.99 10.39 -10.02
N ARG A 33 17.98 10.77 -10.84
CA ARG A 33 19.11 11.63 -10.41
C ARG A 33 18.64 13.00 -9.90
N PHE A 34 17.56 13.53 -10.49
CA PHE A 34 16.92 14.77 -10.11
C PHE A 34 15.42 14.57 -10.16
N LEU A 35 14.72 15.15 -9.19
CA LEU A 35 13.27 15.14 -9.12
C LEU A 35 12.73 16.52 -9.52
N SER A 36 11.65 16.52 -10.30
CA SER A 36 10.84 17.71 -10.48
C SER A 36 9.93 17.93 -9.27
N SER A 37 9.42 19.16 -9.10
CA SER A 37 8.47 19.46 -8.03
C SER A 37 7.19 18.61 -8.11
N THR A 38 6.79 18.19 -9.32
CA THR A 38 5.64 17.29 -9.50
C THR A 38 5.96 15.88 -9.05
N GLU A 39 7.17 15.37 -9.33
CA GLU A 39 7.61 14.06 -8.87
C GLU A 39 7.78 14.00 -7.35
N GLU A 40 8.33 15.05 -6.73
CA GLU A 40 8.40 15.13 -5.26
C GLU A 40 7.01 15.12 -4.61
N THR A 41 6.06 15.84 -5.22
CA THR A 41 4.67 15.85 -4.75
C THR A 41 4.03 14.49 -4.91
N GLU A 42 4.32 13.79 -6.01
CA GLU A 42 3.80 12.45 -6.26
C GLU A 42 4.40 11.42 -5.29
N ILE A 43 5.71 11.48 -5.01
CA ILE A 43 6.34 10.64 -3.98
C ILE A 43 5.66 10.84 -2.62
N LYS A 44 5.39 12.10 -2.23
CA LYS A 44 4.67 12.41 -0.97
C LYS A 44 3.26 11.81 -0.98
N ARG A 45 2.53 11.88 -2.11
CA ARG A 45 1.21 11.27 -2.26
C ARG A 45 1.27 9.75 -2.14
N LEU A 46 2.19 9.10 -2.84
CA LEU A 46 2.39 7.65 -2.82
C LEU A 46 2.77 7.14 -1.43
N LYS A 47 3.64 7.86 -0.70
CA LYS A 47 4.01 7.52 0.69
C LYS A 47 2.80 7.55 1.63
N ARG A 48 1.91 8.53 1.49
CA ARG A 48 0.66 8.59 2.28
C ARG A 48 -0.26 7.43 1.96
N LEU A 49 -0.42 7.10 0.67
CA LEU A 49 -1.23 5.95 0.25
C LEU A 49 -0.65 4.64 0.79
N LYS A 50 0.67 4.47 0.74
CA LYS A 50 1.36 3.29 1.29
C LYS A 50 1.11 3.15 2.80
N LEU A 51 1.20 4.25 3.55
CA LEU A 51 0.90 4.26 4.98
C LEU A 51 -0.56 3.84 5.25
N HIS A 52 -1.51 4.43 4.53
CA HIS A 52 -2.93 4.08 4.68
C HIS A 52 -3.19 2.58 4.39
N LYS A 53 -2.57 2.02 3.35
CA LYS A 53 -2.69 0.58 3.05
C LYS A 53 -2.09 -0.30 4.13
N LYS A 54 -0.98 0.11 4.75
CA LYS A 54 -0.40 -0.58 5.90
C LYS A 54 -1.37 -0.57 7.09
N ASP A 55 -2.02 0.57 7.35
CA ASP A 55 -2.99 0.71 8.45
C ASP A 55 -4.25 -0.15 8.20
N GLU A 56 -4.75 -0.21 6.96
CA GLU A 56 -5.85 -1.11 6.57
C GLU A 56 -5.48 -2.59 6.78
N ILE A 57 -4.27 -3.00 6.39
CA ILE A 57 -3.77 -4.36 6.64
C ILE A 57 -3.71 -4.63 8.15
N ALA A 58 -3.17 -3.69 8.93
CA ALA A 58 -3.05 -3.83 10.37
C ALA A 58 -4.43 -4.04 11.01
N ALA A 59 -5.42 -3.20 10.67
CA ALA A 59 -6.78 -3.29 11.18
C ALA A 59 -7.46 -4.62 10.83
N LEU A 60 -7.29 -5.12 9.60
CA LEU A 60 -7.84 -6.41 9.19
C LEU A 60 -7.11 -7.60 9.82
N SER A 61 -5.83 -7.43 10.16
CA SER A 61 -5.03 -8.47 10.80
C SER A 61 -5.30 -8.60 12.30
N THR A 62 -5.52 -7.48 13.00
CA THR A 62 -5.81 -7.46 14.44
C THR A 62 -7.26 -7.77 14.77
N ALA A 63 -8.20 -7.53 13.85
CA ALA A 63 -9.61 -7.95 14.00
C ALA A 63 -9.80 -9.49 14.03
N ARG A 64 -8.71 -10.27 13.96
CA ARG A 64 -8.69 -11.72 13.90
C ARG A 64 -8.04 -12.38 15.15
N ASP A 65 -7.57 -11.59 16.10
CA ASP A 65 -7.11 -12.04 17.43
C ASP A 65 -8.23 -11.89 18.47
#